data_AF-A0A101IAD5-F1
#
_entry.id   AF-A0A101IAD5-F1
#
_cell.length_a   1.000
_cell.length_b   1.000
_cell.length_c   1.000
_cell.angle_alpha   90.00
_cell.angle_beta   90.00
_cell.angle_gamma   90.00
#
_symmetry.space_group_name_H-M   'P 1'
#
loop_
_entity.id
_entity.type
_entity.pdbx_description
1 polymer ?
#
loop_
_entity_poly.entity_id
_entity_poly.type
_entity_poly.pdbx_seq_one_letter_code
_entity_poly.pdbx_strand_id
1 'polypeptide(L)' 'MKKRHVVLIVIAFIVLALFAIVMGVGTWLTRGLEEMAQMQISDVDLSSLSDSTYPGNFKGYRWSNSVEV' A
#
# COMPACT_ATOMS: atom_id res chain seq x y z
N MET A 1 -23.65 0.95 -40.11
CA MET A 1 -22.92 1.86 -39.18
C MET A 1 -23.24 1.62 -37.70
N LYS A 2 -24.51 1.39 -37.32
CA LYS A 2 -24.95 1.19 -35.91
C LYS A 2 -24.19 0.09 -35.12
N LYS A 3 -23.96 -1.08 -35.71
CA LYS A 3 -23.25 -2.19 -35.03
C LYS A 3 -21.80 -1.85 -34.66
N ARG A 4 -21.09 -1.12 -35.53
CA ARG A 4 -19.72 -0.65 -35.25
C ARG A 4 -19.68 0.33 -34.09
N HIS A 5 -20.68 1.22 -33.98
CA HIS A 5 -20.76 2.17 -32.88
C HIS A 5 -21.06 1.48 -31.55
N VAL A 6 -21.95 0.48 -31.54
CA VAL A 6 -22.20 -0.33 -30.34
C VAL A 6 -20.93 -1.08 -29.91
N VAL A 7 -20.19 -1.69 -30.85
CA VAL A 7 -18.93 -2.37 -30.54
C VAL A 7 -17.89 -1.39 -29.99
N LEU A 8 -17.76 -0.20 -30.56
CA LEU A 8 -16.86 0.84 -30.06
C LEU A 8 -17.25 1.31 -28.65
N ILE A 9 -18.54 1.45 -28.36
CA ILE A 9 -19.04 1.81 -27.02
C ILE A 9 -18.68 0.71 -26.01
N VAL A 10 -18.88 -0.56 -26.35
CA VAL A 10 -18.53 -1.69 -25.48
C VAL A 10 -17.03 -1.70 -25.20
N ILE A 11 -16.18 -1.51 -26.21
CA ILE A 11 -14.72 -1.44 -26.04
C ILE A 11 -14.35 -0.26 -25.13
N ALA A 12 -14.95 0.92 -25.32
CA ALA A 12 -14.69 2.09 -24.49
C ALA A 12 -15.04 1.82 -23.01
N PHE A 13 -16.16 1.15 -22.73
CA PHE A 13 -16.53 0.77 -21.37
C PHE A 13 -15.55 -0.24 -20.76
N ILE A 14 -15.08 -1.21 -21.54
CA ILE A 14 -14.07 -2.17 -21.06
C ILE A 14 -12.77 -1.46 -20.70
N VAL A 15 -12.29 -0.55 -21.56
CA VAL A 15 -11.08 0.24 -21.30
C VAL A 15 -11.25 1.10 -20.05
N LEU A 16 -12.40 1.76 -19.90
CA LEU A 16 -12.70 2.57 -18.72
C LEU A 16 -12.72 1.72 -17.43
N ALA A 17 -13.33 0.53 -17.49
CA ALA A 17 -13.37 -0.39 -16.36
C ALA A 17 -11.96 -0.86 -15.97
N LEU A 18 -11.13 -1.24 -16.95
CA LEU A 18 -9.74 -1.61 -16.70
C LEU A 18 -8.95 -0.47 -16.07
N PHE A 19 -9.14 0.76 -16.56
CA PHE A 19 -8.49 1.94 -16.00
C PHE A 19 -8.89 2.17 -14.54
N ALA A 20 -10.18 2.07 -14.22
CA ALA A 20 -10.68 2.20 -12.86
C ALA A 20 -10.08 1.12 -11.92
N ILE A 21 -9.94 -0.12 -12.39
CA ILE A 21 -9.32 -1.21 -11.63
C ILE A 21 -7.85 -0.89 -11.34
N VAL A 22 -7.08 -0.47 -12.35
CA VAL A 22 -5.65 -0.16 -12.16
C VAL A 22 -5.47 0.98 -11.17
N MET A 23 -6.27 2.05 -11.25
CA MET A 23 -6.19 3.14 -10.28
C MET A 23 -6.63 2.72 -8.87
N GLY A 24 -7.69 1.92 -8.76
CA GLY A 24 -8.16 1.40 -7.48
C GLY A 24 -7.12 0.50 -6.80
N VAL A 25 -6.50 -0.40 -7.55
CA VAL A 25 -5.44 -1.27 -7.03
C VAL A 25 -4.19 -0.48 -6.69
N GLY A 26 -3.76 0.46 -7.55
CA GLY A 26 -2.58 1.28 -7.30
C GLY A 26 -2.71 2.11 -6.02
N THR A 27 -3.83 2.82 -5.86
CA THR A 27 -4.10 3.62 -4.65
C THR A 27 -4.25 2.76 -3.41
N TRP A 28 -4.84 1.57 -3.52
CA TRP A 28 -4.91 0.63 -2.41
C TRP A 28 -3.50 0.17 -2.00
N LEU A 29 -2.65 -0.22 -2.96
CA LEU A 29 -1.29 -0.69 -2.69
C LEU A 29 -0.42 0.38 -2.03
N THR A 30 -0.54 1.66 -2.42
CA THR A 30 0.31 2.73 -1.88
C THR A 30 -0.24 3.40 -0.63
N ARG A 31 -1.48 3.07 -0.22
CA ARG A 31 -2.12 3.70 0.94
C ARG A 31 -1.29 3.51 2.22
N GLY A 32 -0.94 4.61 2.88
CA GLY A 32 -0.15 4.61 4.10
C GLY A 32 1.36 4.55 3.88
N LEU A 33 1.85 4.43 2.65
CA LEU A 33 3.28 4.32 2.36
C LEU A 33 4.02 5.64 2.61
N GLU A 34 3.43 6.76 2.17
CA GLU A 34 4.03 8.08 2.34
C GLU A 34 4.07 8.50 3.82
N GLU A 35 2.97 8.25 4.54
CA GLU A 35 2.88 8.57 5.96
C GLU A 35 3.84 7.72 6.81
N MET A 36 4.08 6.45 6.43
CA MET A 36 5.12 5.64 7.05
C MET A 36 6.52 6.09 6.68
N ALA A 37 6.76 6.49 5.43
CA ALA A 37 8.08 6.98 5.00
C ALA A 37 8.49 8.27 5.72
N GLN A 38 7.51 9.06 6.17
CA GLN A 38 7.72 10.29 6.94
C GLN A 38 7.61 10.07 8.46
N MET A 39 7.35 8.84 8.92
CA MET A 39 7.21 8.54 10.33
C MET A 39 8.55 8.77 11.05
N GLN A 40 8.55 9.71 11.99
CA GLN A 40 9.71 9.94 12.84
C GLN A 40 9.80 8.84 13.89
N ILE A 41 10.91 8.11 13.88
CA ILE A 41 11.26 7.17 14.94
C ILE A 41 12.08 7.96 15.96
N SER A 42 11.58 8.07 17.19
CA SER A 42 12.31 8.71 18.28
C SER A 42 13.46 7.82 18.73
N ASP A 43 14.54 8.44 19.23
CA ASP A 43 15.62 7.69 19.87
C ASP A 43 15.07 6.94 21.09
N VAL A 44 15.49 5.68 21.22
CA VAL A 44 15.19 4.82 22.35
C VAL A 44 16.48 4.61 23.12
N ASP A 45 16.47 4.93 24.41
CA ASP A 45 17.61 4.66 25.29
C ASP A 45 17.64 3.17 25.65
N LEU A 46 18.64 2.47 25.10
CA LEU A 46 18.89 1.04 25.32
C LEU A 46 19.92 0.78 26.42
N SER A 47 20.49 1.81 27.05
CA SER A 47 21.58 1.66 28.03
C SER A 47 21.21 0.88 29.29
N SER A 48 19.91 0.79 29.59
CA SER A 48 19.35 0.03 30.71
C SER A 48 18.86 -1.37 30.35
N LEU A 49 18.92 -1.74 29.06
CA LEU A 49 18.43 -3.02 28.56
C LEU A 49 19.55 -4.07 28.63
N SER A 50 19.26 -5.22 29.21
CA SER A 50 20.19 -6.36 29.23
C SER A 50 20.34 -6.95 27.82
N ASP A 51 21.50 -7.51 27.48
CA ASP A 51 21.67 -8.22 26.21
C ASP A 51 20.78 -9.47 26.16
N SER A 52 19.72 -9.43 25.35
CA SER A 52 18.85 -10.56 25.04
C SER A 52 18.12 -10.31 23.71
N THR A 53 17.36 -11.29 23.22
CA THR A 53 16.56 -11.13 22.00
C THR A 53 15.29 -10.34 22.30
N TYR A 54 15.09 -9.22 21.61
CA TYR A 54 13.92 -8.36 21.78
C TYR A 54 13.03 -8.41 20.54
N PRO A 55 11.81 -8.99 20.65
CA PRO A 55 10.89 -9.02 19.51
C PRO A 55 10.30 -7.62 19.27
N GLY A 56 10.52 -7.10 18.07
CA GLY A 56 9.92 -5.87 17.58
C GLY A 56 8.71 -6.15 16.67
N ASN A 57 7.61 -5.44 16.89
CA ASN A 57 6.44 -5.49 16.01
C ASN A 57 6.03 -4.09 15.59
N PHE A 58 5.87 -3.89 14.28
CA PHE A 58 5.37 -2.66 13.71
C PHE A 58 4.05 -2.92 12.97
N LYS A 59 3.03 -2.09 13.24
CA LYS A 59 1.75 -2.09 12.54
C LYS A 59 1.37 -0.65 12.19
N GLY A 60 1.36 -0.33 10.90
CA GLY A 60 0.99 0.99 10.39
C GLY A 60 0.16 0.86 9.12
N TYR A 61 -1.03 1.47 9.10
CA TYR A 61 -1.98 1.37 7.98
C TYR A 61 -2.22 -0.10 7.57
N ARG A 62 -1.82 -0.47 6.36
CA ARG A 62 -1.94 -1.81 5.78
C ARG A 62 -0.65 -2.62 5.88
N TRP A 63 0.38 -2.07 6.51
CA TRP A 63 1.73 -2.59 6.52
C TRP A 63 2.05 -3.08 7.92
N SER A 64 2.65 -4.25 8.00
CA SER A 64 3.08 -4.84 9.25
C SER A 64 4.39 -5.58 9.05
N ASN A 65 5.34 -5.39 9.95
CA ASN A 65 6.62 -6.07 9.93
C ASN A 65 6.93 -6.57 11.35
N SER A 66 7.48 -7.78 11.44
CA SER A 66 7.98 -8.37 12.68
C SER A 66 9.47 -8.59 12.51
N VAL A 67 10.26 -8.18 13.50
CA VAL A 67 11.73 -8.32 13.46
C VAL A 67 12.20 -8.84 14.80
N GLU A 68 13.20 -9.72 14.78
CA GLU A 68 13.90 -10.18 15.98
C GLU A 68 15.29 -9.53 15.97
N VAL A 69 15.64 -8.88 17.09
CA VAL A 69 16.90 -8.13 17.26
C VAL A 69 17.63 -8.65 18.49
#